data_AF-A0A6N7MBA9-F1
#
_entry.id   AF-A0A6N7MBA9-F1
#
_cell.length_a   1.000
_cell.length_b   1.000
_cell.length_c   1.000
_cell.angle_alpha   90.00
_cell.angle_beta   90.00
_cell.angle_gamma   90.00
#
_symmetry.space_group_name_H-M   'P 1'
#
loop_
_entity.id
_entity.type
_entity.pdbx_description
1 polymer ?
#
loop_
_entity_poly.entity_id
_entity_poly.type
_entity_poly.pdbx_seq_one_letter_code
_entity_poly.pdbx_strand_id
1 'polypeptide(L)'
;MKTYSEFLTLFILCLILSFGVSQRCYTQETYENLPIRALLLAAPDSEDLPLFTKFIREALPGEGVNVLVVRFRYQYEFESHPELADSGALSKEEVKQILQACKDARVKLIPKMNFLGHQSNRKKVFPLLTEYPEFDETPHFKLPVPYVWPNENDF
;
A
#
# COMPACT_ATOMS: atom_id res chain seq x y z
N MET A 1 -42.17 30.19 48.56
CA MET A 1 -40.76 30.41 48.15
C MET A 1 -39.85 29.19 48.37
N LYS A 2 -40.01 28.37 49.43
CA LYS A 2 -39.17 27.18 49.63
C LYS A 2 -39.35 26.06 48.58
N THR A 3 -40.59 25.82 48.14
CA THR A 3 -40.91 24.76 47.17
C THR A 3 -40.25 24.95 45.80
N TYR A 4 -40.21 26.18 45.27
CA TYR A 4 -39.54 26.46 44.00
C TYR A 4 -38.02 26.27 44.05
N SER A 5 -37.41 26.52 45.23
CA SER A 5 -35.98 26.30 45.43
C SER A 5 -35.64 24.82 45.36
N GLU A 6 -36.44 23.95 45.99
CA GLU A 6 -36.19 22.50 46.01
C GLU A 6 -36.35 21.88 44.62
N PHE A 7 -37.36 22.30 43.85
CA PHE A 7 -37.53 21.85 42.46
C PHE A 7 -36.38 22.33 41.55
N LEU A 8 -35.90 23.56 41.74
CA LEU A 8 -34.77 24.09 40.99
C LEU A 8 -33.47 23.35 41.32
N THR A 9 -33.24 23.05 42.60
CA THR A 9 -32.07 22.27 43.02
C THR A 9 -32.11 20.84 42.47
N LEU A 10 -33.27 20.18 42.48
CA LEU A 10 -33.43 18.83 41.92
C LEU A 10 -33.25 18.82 40.40
N PHE A 11 -33.74 19.85 39.70
CA PHE A 11 -33.58 19.99 38.25
C PHE A 11 -32.11 20.22 37.84
N ILE A 12 -31.38 21.05 38.60
CA ILE A 12 -29.93 21.26 38.40
C ILE A 12 -29.15 19.96 38.66
N LEU A 13 -29.51 19.20 39.71
CA LEU A 13 -28.87 17.92 40.01
C LEU A 13 -29.08 16.88 38.88
N CYS A 14 -30.29 16.80 38.33
CA CYS A 14 -30.60 15.94 37.18
C CYS A 14 -29.86 16.35 35.91
N LEU A 15 -29.68 17.66 35.65
CA LEU A 15 -28.88 18.17 34.54
C LEU A 15 -27.39 17.80 34.66
N ILE A 16 -26.82 17.88 35.86
CA ILE A 16 -25.42 17.49 36.12
C ILE A 16 -25.23 15.98 35.94
N LEU A 17 -26.17 15.17 36.43
CA LEU A 17 -26.10 13.71 36.30
C LEU A 17 -26.32 13.21 34.87
N SER A 18 -27.14 13.90 34.07
CA SER A 18 -27.38 13.54 32.66
C SER A 18 -26.25 13.99 31.72
N PHE A 19 -25.46 15.01 32.08
CA PHE A 19 -24.23 15.39 31.36
C PHE A 19 -23.06 14.43 31.61
N GLY A 20 -23.01 13.75 32.76
CA GLY A 20 -21.88 12.89 33.15
C GLY A 20 -21.83 11.51 32.48
N VAL A 21 -22.91 11.04 31.83
CA VAL A 21 -23.03 9.65 31.35
C VAL A 21 -22.67 9.48 29.86
N SER A 22 -22.51 10.57 29.10
CA SER A 22 -22.27 10.49 27.64
C SER A 22 -20.82 10.54 27.19
N GLN A 23 -19.84 10.44 28.10
CA GLN A 23 -18.41 10.35 27.74
C GLN A 23 -17.81 8.96 28.00
N ARG A 24 -18.50 7.89 27.58
CA ARG A 24 -17.75 6.74 27.09
C ARG A 24 -17.38 7.04 25.64
N CYS A 25 -16.36 7.87 25.46
CA CYS A 25 -15.63 7.91 24.21
C CYS A 25 -15.21 6.47 23.92
N TYR A 26 -15.67 5.89 22.81
CA TYR A 26 -15.02 4.72 22.27
C TYR A 26 -13.55 5.12 22.10
N THR A 27 -12.65 4.53 22.88
CA THR A 27 -11.23 4.63 22.57
C THR A 27 -11.07 3.95 21.22
N GLN A 28 -11.01 4.76 20.16
CA GLN A 28 -10.55 4.31 18.87
C GLN A 28 -9.17 3.72 19.14
N GLU A 29 -8.96 2.44 18.84
CA GLU A 29 -7.59 1.91 18.87
C GLU A 29 -6.76 2.83 18.00
N THR A 30 -5.86 3.59 18.62
CA THR A 30 -5.05 4.54 17.88
C THR A 30 -4.06 3.70 17.09
N TYR A 31 -4.19 3.75 15.76
CA TYR A 31 -3.21 3.14 14.85
C TYR A 31 -1.78 3.61 15.17
N GLU A 32 -1.61 4.74 15.87
CA GLU A 32 -0.36 5.25 16.42
C GLU A 32 0.46 4.22 17.21
N ASN A 33 -0.21 3.29 17.90
CA ASN A 33 0.47 2.26 18.71
C ASN A 33 0.91 1.04 17.90
N LEU A 34 0.53 0.92 16.62
CA LEU A 34 0.98 -0.19 15.79
C LEU A 34 2.46 -0.02 15.47
N PRO A 35 3.32 -1.02 15.74
CA PRO A 35 4.75 -0.94 15.45
C PRO A 35 5.04 -0.86 13.94
N ILE A 36 4.11 -1.35 13.12
CA ILE A 36 4.18 -1.33 11.65
C ILE A 36 2.92 -0.63 11.13
N ARG A 37 3.12 0.47 10.40
CA ARG A 37 2.11 1.23 9.69
C ARG A 37 2.59 1.37 8.26
N ALA A 38 2.07 0.49 7.41
CA ALA A 38 2.62 0.26 6.09
C ALA A 38 1.68 0.74 4.98
N LEU A 39 2.27 1.31 3.93
CA LEU A 39 1.59 1.56 2.67
C LEU A 39 2.23 0.72 1.56
N LEU A 40 1.42 0.13 0.69
CA LEU A 40 1.90 -0.57 -0.50
C LEU A 40 1.55 0.24 -1.75
N LEU A 41 2.56 0.58 -2.54
CA LEU A 41 2.42 1.31 -3.81
C LEU A 41 3.07 0.55 -4.96
N ALA A 42 2.69 0.86 -6.19
CA ALA A 42 3.49 0.51 -7.36
C ALA A 42 4.75 1.39 -7.40
N ALA A 43 5.80 0.94 -8.10
CA ALA A 43 6.90 1.82 -8.44
C ALA A 43 6.38 2.97 -9.34
N PRO A 44 6.94 4.19 -9.20
CA PRO A 44 6.62 5.27 -10.12
C PRO A 44 7.32 5.02 -11.46
N ASP A 45 6.84 5.69 -12.51
CA ASP A 45 7.64 5.88 -13.72
C ASP A 45 8.74 6.92 -13.45
N SER A 46 9.81 6.90 -14.26
CA SER A 46 10.95 7.82 -14.09
C SER A 46 10.55 9.30 -14.05
N GLU A 47 9.56 9.70 -14.83
CA GLU A 47 9.05 11.08 -14.88
C GLU A 47 8.35 11.53 -13.59
N ASP A 48 7.75 10.59 -12.86
CA ASP A 48 7.03 10.83 -11.60
C ASP A 48 7.92 10.71 -10.36
N LEU A 49 9.19 10.32 -10.52
CA LEU A 49 10.14 10.16 -9.43
C LEU A 49 10.26 11.41 -8.52
N PRO A 50 10.27 12.65 -9.04
CA PRO A 50 10.28 13.84 -8.19
C PRO A 50 9.05 13.93 -7.28
N LEU A 51 7.86 13.65 -7.83
CA LEU A 51 6.61 13.67 -7.06
C LEU A 51 6.58 12.54 -6.02
N PHE A 52 7.00 11.33 -6.42
CA PHE A 52 7.02 10.17 -5.54
C PHE A 52 7.97 10.38 -4.35
N THR A 53 9.17 10.90 -4.59
CA THR A 53 10.12 11.17 -3.51
C THR A 53 9.70 12.34 -2.62
N LYS A 54 8.97 13.33 -3.15
CA LYS A 54 8.32 14.38 -2.34
C LYS A 54 7.24 13.79 -1.43
N PHE A 55 6.36 12.96 -1.99
CA PHE A 55 5.32 12.26 -1.24
C PHE A 55 5.91 11.43 -0.08
N ILE A 56 7.01 10.71 -0.33
CA ILE A 56 7.72 9.95 0.72
C ILE A 56 8.21 10.85 1.85
N ARG A 57 8.79 12.01 1.53
CA ARG A 57 9.40 12.88 2.54
C ARG A 57 8.36 13.66 3.34
N GLU A 58 7.28 14.08 2.70
CA GLU A 58 6.32 15.01 3.30
C GLU A 58 5.08 14.29 3.83
N ALA A 59 4.43 13.48 2.99
CA ALA A 59 3.13 12.91 3.31
C ALA A 59 3.24 11.70 4.24
N LEU A 60 4.16 10.76 3.97
CA LEU A 60 4.25 9.53 4.76
C LEU A 60 4.51 9.80 6.25
N PRO A 61 5.46 10.67 6.65
CA PRO A 61 5.66 10.99 8.05
C PRO A 61 4.48 11.75 8.67
N GLY A 62 3.83 12.63 7.90
CA GLY A 62 2.65 13.38 8.35
C GLY A 62 1.48 12.47 8.71
N GLU A 63 1.30 11.38 7.97
CA GLU A 63 0.30 10.34 8.23
C GLU A 63 0.81 9.24 9.19
N GLY A 64 2.01 9.39 9.74
CA GLY A 64 2.62 8.43 10.67
C GLY A 64 3.09 7.11 10.04
N VAL A 65 3.06 6.96 8.71
CA VAL A 65 3.53 5.75 8.01
C VAL A 65 5.02 5.55 8.25
N ASN A 66 5.42 4.33 8.64
CA ASN A 66 6.83 4.00 8.94
C ASN A 66 7.41 2.87 8.07
N VAL A 67 6.58 2.26 7.22
CA VAL A 67 7.01 1.25 6.24
C VAL A 67 6.38 1.56 4.88
N LEU A 68 7.20 1.57 3.84
CA LEU A 68 6.74 1.67 2.46
C LEU A 68 7.12 0.40 1.70
N VAL A 69 6.11 -0.33 1.26
CA VAL A 69 6.29 -1.47 0.35
C VAL A 69 6.13 -0.95 -1.08
N VAL A 70 7.19 -1.04 -1.88
CA VAL A 70 7.13 -0.64 -3.29
C VAL A 70 7.18 -1.89 -4.16
N ARG A 71 6.09 -2.13 -4.89
CA ARG A 71 5.99 -3.24 -5.83
C ARG A 71 6.63 -2.82 -7.16
N PHE A 72 7.92 -3.13 -7.31
CA PHE A 72 8.69 -2.90 -8.53
C PHE A 72 8.33 -3.87 -9.66
N ARG A 73 8.14 -5.16 -9.35
CA ARG A 73 8.00 -6.21 -10.38
C ARG A 73 9.13 -6.09 -11.41
N TYR A 74 8.79 -5.81 -12.66
CA TYR A 74 9.72 -5.68 -13.79
C TYR A 74 10.17 -4.23 -14.03
N GLN A 75 9.67 -3.24 -13.26
CA GLN A 75 10.06 -1.83 -13.35
C GLN A 75 11.38 -1.53 -12.62
N TYR A 76 12.35 -2.42 -12.72
CA TYR A 76 13.71 -2.19 -12.26
C TYR A 76 14.71 -2.78 -13.25
N GLU A 77 15.75 -2.03 -13.58
CA GLU A 77 16.84 -2.48 -14.43
C GLU A 77 17.74 -3.46 -13.65
N PHE A 78 17.38 -4.74 -13.66
CA PHE A 78 18.13 -5.79 -12.98
C PHE A 78 19.51 -5.99 -13.61
N GLU A 79 20.58 -5.90 -12.81
CA GLU A 79 21.96 -6.09 -13.31
C GLU A 79 22.27 -7.55 -13.70
N SER A 80 21.70 -8.53 -13.01
CA SER A 80 21.96 -9.96 -13.25
C SER A 80 21.03 -10.59 -14.28
N HIS A 81 19.83 -10.03 -14.45
CA HIS A 81 18.77 -10.54 -15.33
C HIS A 81 18.13 -9.38 -16.12
N PRO A 82 18.90 -8.67 -16.95
CA PRO A 82 18.42 -7.50 -17.68
C PRO A 82 17.25 -7.82 -18.63
N GLU A 83 17.13 -9.06 -19.10
CA GLU A 83 16.01 -9.56 -19.92
C GLU A 83 14.64 -9.48 -19.23
N LEU A 84 14.62 -9.38 -17.90
CA LEU A 84 13.38 -9.28 -17.13
C LEU A 84 12.85 -7.85 -17.03
N ALA A 85 13.63 -6.82 -17.35
CA ALA A 85 13.22 -5.44 -17.18
C ALA A 85 12.17 -5.01 -18.21
N ASP A 86 11.13 -4.31 -17.75
CA ASP A 86 10.17 -3.65 -18.64
C ASP A 86 10.81 -2.42 -19.30
N SER A 87 10.30 -2.03 -20.47
CA SER A 87 10.67 -0.76 -21.11
C SER A 87 10.33 0.41 -20.17
N GLY A 88 11.29 1.29 -19.90
CA GLY A 88 11.11 2.40 -18.97
C GLY A 88 11.21 2.02 -17.50
N ALA A 89 11.77 0.84 -17.19
CA ALA A 89 12.12 0.46 -15.83
C ALA A 89 13.06 1.47 -15.17
N LEU A 90 12.95 1.60 -13.84
CA LEU A 90 13.81 2.50 -13.08
C LEU A 90 15.24 1.98 -13.05
N SER A 91 16.19 2.88 -13.27
CA SER A 91 17.61 2.61 -13.07
C SER A 91 17.97 2.42 -11.60
N LYS A 92 19.16 1.85 -11.35
CA LYS A 92 19.73 1.72 -9.99
C LYS A 92 19.84 3.07 -9.28
N GLU A 93 20.20 4.10 -10.02
CA GLU A 93 20.35 5.47 -9.52
C GLU A 93 19.00 6.06 -9.11
N GLU A 94 17.95 5.85 -9.90
CA GLU A 94 16.60 6.30 -9.58
C GLU A 94 16.02 5.56 -8.36
N VAL A 95 16.20 4.24 -8.27
CA VAL A 95 15.79 3.47 -7.08
C VAL A 95 16.56 3.93 -5.84
N LYS A 96 17.84 4.31 -5.96
CA LYS A 96 18.60 4.91 -4.86
C LYS A 96 18.01 6.25 -4.41
N GLN A 97 17.39 7.04 -5.29
CA GLN A 97 16.69 8.27 -4.89
C GLN A 97 15.45 7.95 -4.03
N ILE A 98 14.70 6.90 -4.36
CA ILE A 98 13.58 6.40 -3.55
C ILE A 98 14.08 5.93 -2.18
N LEU A 99 15.16 5.14 -2.17
CA LEU A 99 15.78 4.66 -0.93
C LEU A 99 16.25 5.83 -0.06
N GLN A 100 16.86 6.86 -0.65
CA GLN A 100 17.32 8.04 0.08
C GLN A 100 16.13 8.82 0.66
N ALA A 101 15.07 9.06 -0.12
CA ALA A 101 13.85 9.71 0.37
C ALA A 101 13.25 8.96 1.57
N CYS A 102 13.21 7.63 1.52
CA CYS A 102 12.72 6.80 2.63
C CYS A 102 13.62 6.95 3.87
N LYS A 103 14.94 6.95 3.71
CA LYS A 103 15.90 7.17 4.81
C LYS A 103 15.72 8.53 5.46
N ASP A 104 15.61 9.59 4.65
CA ASP A 104 15.39 10.96 5.12
C ASP A 104 14.10 11.05 5.95
N ALA A 105 13.05 10.36 5.51
CA ALA A 105 11.74 10.30 6.15
C ALA A 105 11.66 9.33 7.35
N ARG A 106 12.71 8.56 7.65
CA ARG A 106 12.71 7.44 8.61
C ARG A 106 11.63 6.39 8.32
N VAL A 107 11.35 6.16 7.04
CA VAL A 107 10.45 5.14 6.51
C VAL A 107 11.27 3.94 6.03
N LYS A 108 10.92 2.73 6.45
CA LYS A 108 11.58 1.50 5.96
C LYS A 108 11.05 1.16 4.57
N LEU A 109 11.92 1.18 3.57
CA LEU A 109 11.61 0.70 2.22
C LEU A 109 11.67 -0.84 2.17
N ILE A 110 10.64 -1.47 1.62
CA ILE A 110 10.58 -2.91 1.31
C ILE A 110 10.29 -3.06 -0.19
N PRO A 111 11.28 -3.43 -1.01
CA PRO A 111 11.03 -3.75 -2.42
C PRO A 111 10.23 -5.05 -2.53
N LYS A 112 9.28 -5.10 -3.45
CA LYS A 112 8.42 -6.26 -3.69
C LYS A 112 8.36 -6.63 -5.17
N MET A 113 8.46 -7.92 -5.43
CA MET A 113 8.11 -8.58 -6.69
C MET A 113 7.12 -9.71 -6.41
N ASN A 114 6.33 -10.11 -7.40
CA ASN A 114 5.56 -11.35 -7.34
C ASN A 114 6.37 -12.44 -8.06
N PHE A 115 6.30 -13.69 -7.59
CA PHE A 115 6.98 -14.82 -8.22
C PHE A 115 5.98 -15.88 -8.68
N LEU A 116 5.31 -16.57 -7.76
CA LEU A 116 4.40 -17.67 -8.10
C LEU A 116 3.13 -17.24 -8.85
N GLY A 117 2.67 -16.00 -8.67
CA GLY A 117 1.44 -15.50 -9.28
C GLY A 117 1.63 -14.13 -9.94
N HIS A 118 0.61 -13.66 -10.64
CA HIS A 118 0.66 -12.39 -11.40
C HIS A 118 1.81 -12.33 -12.42
N GLN A 119 2.15 -13.47 -13.02
CA GLN A 119 3.10 -13.57 -14.13
C GLN A 119 2.45 -13.52 -15.52
N SER A 120 1.15 -13.31 -15.56
CA SER A 120 0.42 -13.02 -16.78
C SER A 120 -0.79 -12.15 -16.47
N ASN A 121 -1.39 -11.63 -17.51
CA ASN A 121 -2.77 -11.14 -17.50
C ASN A 121 -3.49 -11.71 -18.74
N ARG A 122 -4.75 -11.32 -18.93
CA ARG A 122 -5.59 -11.77 -20.06
C ARG A 122 -4.98 -11.55 -21.45
N LYS A 123 -3.98 -10.69 -21.61
CA LYS A 123 -3.40 -10.30 -22.90
C LYS A 123 -1.94 -10.74 -23.08
N LYS A 124 -1.18 -10.87 -22.00
CA LYS A 124 0.27 -11.04 -22.07
C LYS A 124 0.78 -11.92 -20.92
N VAL A 125 1.69 -12.83 -21.26
CA VAL A 125 2.60 -13.49 -20.32
C VAL A 125 3.80 -12.57 -20.09
N PHE A 126 4.16 -12.34 -18.82
CA PHE A 126 5.20 -11.39 -18.44
C PHE A 126 6.61 -12.00 -18.48
N PRO A 127 7.68 -11.16 -18.45
CA PRO A 127 9.05 -11.58 -18.75
C PRO A 127 9.55 -12.83 -18.01
N LEU A 128 9.16 -13.04 -16.75
CA LEU A 128 9.62 -14.22 -16.00
C LEU A 128 9.27 -15.53 -16.69
N LEU A 129 8.03 -15.68 -17.18
CA LEU A 129 7.59 -16.93 -17.81
C LEU A 129 7.92 -16.99 -19.31
N THR A 130 8.18 -15.86 -19.95
CA THR A 130 8.64 -15.86 -21.35
C THR A 130 10.11 -16.22 -21.47
N GLU A 131 10.95 -15.71 -20.56
CA GLU A 131 12.40 -15.97 -20.54
C GLU A 131 12.75 -17.27 -19.80
N TYR A 132 11.98 -17.62 -18.75
CA TYR A 132 12.18 -18.82 -17.94
C TYR A 132 10.89 -19.67 -17.88
N PRO A 133 10.52 -20.33 -18.99
CA PRO A 133 9.29 -21.13 -19.06
C PRO A 133 9.30 -22.33 -18.12
N GLU A 134 10.45 -22.77 -17.60
CA GLU A 134 10.56 -23.78 -16.57
C GLU A 134 9.93 -23.37 -15.23
N PHE A 135 9.63 -22.09 -15.03
CA PHE A 135 8.90 -21.58 -13.86
C PHE A 135 7.39 -21.54 -14.05
N ASP A 136 6.87 -21.85 -15.24
CA ASP A 136 5.43 -21.97 -15.46
C ASP A 136 4.95 -23.29 -14.87
N GLU A 137 3.93 -23.26 -14.00
CA GLU A 137 3.30 -24.46 -13.45
C GLU A 137 2.54 -25.26 -14.54
N THR A 138 2.17 -24.60 -15.63
CA THR A 138 1.39 -25.14 -16.75
C THR A 138 2.06 -24.86 -18.11
N PRO A 139 3.32 -25.27 -18.33
CA PRO A 139 4.11 -24.87 -19.50
C PRO A 139 3.56 -25.41 -20.83
N HIS A 140 2.66 -26.39 -20.76
CA HIS A 140 1.95 -26.98 -21.90
C HIS A 140 0.69 -26.20 -22.29
N PHE A 141 0.16 -25.37 -21.40
CA PHE A 141 -1.04 -24.58 -21.64
C PHE A 141 -0.70 -23.34 -22.48
N LYS A 142 -1.19 -23.33 -23.72
CA LYS A 142 -1.04 -22.16 -24.60
C LYS A 142 -2.26 -21.28 -24.47
N LEU A 143 -2.07 -20.04 -24.00
CA LEU A 143 -3.15 -19.07 -23.92
C LEU A 143 -3.76 -18.84 -25.32
N PRO A 144 -5.09 -18.96 -25.47
CA PRO A 144 -5.75 -18.66 -26.74
C PRO A 144 -5.58 -17.18 -27.11
N VAL A 145 -5.38 -16.90 -28.40
CA VAL A 145 -5.25 -15.54 -28.94
C VAL A 145 -6.33 -15.34 -30.01
N PRO A 146 -7.35 -14.49 -29.79
CA PRO A 146 -7.58 -13.68 -28.60
C PRO A 146 -8.06 -14.50 -27.39
N TYR A 147 -7.69 -14.08 -26.19
CA TYR A 147 -8.30 -14.61 -24.97
C TYR A 147 -9.71 -14.02 -24.83
N VAL A 148 -10.72 -14.87 -24.88
CA VAL A 148 -12.13 -14.50 -24.72
C VAL A 148 -12.61 -15.04 -23.38
N TRP A 149 -13.21 -14.16 -22.58
CA TRP A 149 -13.83 -14.52 -21.30
C TRP A 149 -15.35 -14.45 -21.45
N PRO A 150 -16.12 -15.42 -20.91
CA PRO A 150 -15.67 -16.64 -20.24
C PRO A 150 -15.24 -17.74 -21.23
N ASN A 151 -14.31 -18.62 -20.83
CA ASN A 151 -13.94 -19.83 -21.59
C ASN A 151 -13.89 -21.09 -20.69
N GLU A 152 -13.78 -22.27 -21.31
CA GLU A 152 -13.75 -23.56 -20.60
C GLU A 152 -12.55 -23.77 -19.66
N ASN A 153 -11.51 -22.95 -19.79
CA ASN A 153 -10.30 -23.01 -18.97
C ASN A 153 -10.31 -21.95 -17.85
N ASP A 154 -11.41 -21.22 -17.66
CA ASP A 154 -11.60 -20.33 -16.52
C ASP A 154 -12.17 -21.13 -15.34
N PHE A 155 -11.32 -21.37 -14.32
CA PHE A 155 -11.70 -21.96 -13.03
C PHE A 155 -12.37 -20.95 -12.09
#